data_AF-A0A424LZS5-F1
#
_entry.id   AF-A0A424LZS5-F1
#
_cell.length_a   1.000
_cell.length_b   1.000
_cell.length_c   1.000
_cell.angle_alpha   90.00
_cell.angle_beta   90.00
_cell.angle_gamma   90.00
#
_symmetry.space_group_name_H-M   'P 1'
#
loop_
_entity.id
_entity.type
_entity.pdbx_description
1 polymer ?
#
loop_
_entity_poly.entity_id
_entity_poly.type
_entity_poly.pdbx_seq_one_letter_code
_entity_poly.pdbx_strand_id
1 'polypeptide(L)'
;MLTPEIKTNLILKEIGIKRYSLRTNSDQSLQKKLHLYQKGNILALLENPFRDFNDQYKDLLRAIISSTNLDKGKEINKTITYCSNNELVEEIKDFEKLKLIIFFGKNSFEYNLDCPFIKAPSLNNLANDKNLKKNLWLDIKQNLKID
;
A
#
# COMPACT_ATOMS: atom_id res chain seq x y z
N MET A 1 26.29 -13.38 -43.37
CA MET A 1 27.41 -13.19 -42.40
C MET A 1 26.86 -13.37 -40.99
N LEU A 2 27.43 -14.26 -40.19
CA LEU A 2 27.04 -14.41 -38.78
C LEU A 2 27.66 -13.28 -37.96
N THR A 3 26.86 -12.60 -37.14
CA THR A 3 27.37 -11.55 -36.25
C THR A 3 28.34 -12.13 -35.23
N PRO A 4 29.30 -11.33 -34.73
CA PRO A 4 30.28 -11.78 -33.73
C PRO A 4 29.61 -12.44 -32.52
N GLU A 5 28.46 -11.92 -32.10
CA GLU A 5 27.65 -12.46 -30.98
C GLU A 5 27.14 -13.88 -31.26
N ILE A 6 26.65 -14.17 -32.47
CA ILE A 6 26.16 -15.49 -32.83
C ILE A 6 27.32 -16.50 -32.90
N LYS A 7 28.49 -16.06 -33.39
CA LYS A 7 29.70 -16.89 -33.44
C LYS A 7 30.21 -17.25 -32.05
N THR A 8 30.31 -16.29 -31.14
CA THR A 8 30.72 -16.53 -29.75
C THR A 8 29.72 -17.46 -29.05
N ASN A 9 28.43 -17.29 -29.30
CA ASN A 9 27.40 -18.16 -28.77
C ASN A 9 27.55 -19.62 -29.26
N LEU A 10 27.82 -19.83 -30.55
CA LEU A 10 28.05 -21.17 -31.12
C LEU A 10 29.26 -21.86 -30.48
N ILE A 11 30.38 -21.14 -30.35
CA ILE A 11 31.60 -21.65 -29.71
C ILE A 11 31.30 -22.09 -28.27
N LEU A 12 30.68 -21.24 -27.46
CA LEU A 12 30.37 -21.54 -26.05
C LEU A 12 29.46 -22.77 -25.87
N LYS A 13 28.61 -23.11 -26.86
CA LYS A 13 27.77 -24.32 -26.84
C LYS A 13 28.55 -25.58 -27.17
N GLU A 14 29.51 -25.51 -28.10
CA GLU A 14 30.37 -26.64 -28.49
C GLU A 14 31.24 -27.12 -27.32
N ILE A 15 31.74 -26.20 -26.48
CA ILE A 15 32.57 -26.51 -25.30
C ILE A 15 31.80 -26.93 -24.03
N GLY A 16 30.49 -27.19 -24.14
CA GLY A 16 29.71 -27.77 -23.04
C GLY A 16 29.43 -26.86 -21.84
N ILE A 17 29.67 -25.55 -21.97
CA ILE A 17 29.38 -24.57 -20.91
C ILE A 17 27.86 -24.36 -20.84
N LYS A 18 27.25 -24.66 -19.68
CA LYS A 18 25.83 -24.38 -19.44
C LYS A 18 25.59 -22.88 -19.57
N ARG A 19 24.77 -22.51 -20.55
CA ARG A 19 24.35 -21.13 -20.78
C ARG A 19 23.37 -20.72 -19.68
N TYR A 20 23.63 -19.61 -19.01
CA TYR A 20 22.54 -18.85 -18.39
C TYR A 20 21.85 -18.10 -19.53
N SER A 21 20.58 -18.37 -19.79
CA SER A 21 19.78 -17.49 -20.63
C SER A 21 19.87 -16.10 -20.02
N LEU A 22 20.26 -15.10 -20.81
CA LEU A 22 20.03 -13.71 -20.40
C LEU A 22 18.54 -13.65 -20.06
N ARG A 23 18.20 -13.39 -18.78
CA ARG A 23 16.80 -13.14 -18.41
C ARG A 23 16.38 -12.03 -19.37
N THR A 24 15.42 -12.30 -20.25
CA THR A 24 14.65 -11.21 -20.84
C THR A 24 14.26 -10.38 -19.64
N ASN A 25 14.75 -9.13 -19.57
CA ASN A 25 14.44 -8.22 -18.47
C ASN A 25 12.99 -8.49 -18.14
N SER A 26 12.74 -9.00 -16.95
CA SER A 26 11.38 -9.22 -16.53
C SER A 26 10.81 -7.81 -16.46
N ASP A 27 10.15 -7.38 -17.52
CA ASP A 27 9.09 -6.38 -17.54
C ASP A 27 7.90 -6.93 -16.71
N GLN A 28 8.18 -7.62 -15.61
CA GLN A 28 7.37 -7.52 -14.42
C GLN A 28 7.57 -6.08 -13.97
N SER A 29 6.81 -5.17 -14.57
CA SER A 29 6.38 -3.96 -13.88
C SER A 29 6.20 -4.36 -12.42
N LEU A 30 7.04 -3.85 -11.51
CA LEU A 30 7.06 -4.22 -10.09
C LEU A 30 5.65 -4.06 -9.55
N GLN A 31 4.85 -5.13 -9.62
CA GLN A 31 3.43 -5.08 -9.33
C GLN A 31 3.34 -5.02 -7.83
N LYS A 32 3.11 -3.82 -7.31
CA LYS A 32 2.98 -3.58 -5.89
C LYS A 32 1.59 -4.03 -5.46
N LYS A 33 1.51 -4.50 -4.22
CA LYS A 33 0.27 -4.94 -3.62
C LYS A 33 -0.05 -4.03 -2.43
N LEU A 34 -1.29 -3.57 -2.35
CA LEU A 34 -1.77 -2.78 -1.23
C LEU A 34 -3.12 -3.30 -0.76
N HIS A 35 -3.33 -3.27 0.54
CA HIS A 35 -4.56 -3.71 1.15
C HIS A 35 -5.35 -2.51 1.65
N LEU A 36 -6.60 -2.42 1.21
CA LEU A 36 -7.52 -1.33 1.48
C LEU A 36 -8.56 -1.81 2.48
N TYR A 37 -8.72 -1.05 3.56
CA TYR A 37 -9.78 -1.21 4.54
C TYR A 37 -10.57 0.10 4.61
N GLN A 38 -11.84 0.10 4.24
CA GLN A 38 -12.72 1.25 4.42
C GLN A 38 -13.73 0.95 5.51
N LYS A 39 -14.00 1.93 6.36
CA LYS A 39 -15.19 1.93 7.22
C LYS A 39 -15.80 3.33 7.21
N GLY A 40 -17.02 3.44 6.69
CA GLY A 40 -17.67 4.74 6.48
C GLY A 40 -16.89 5.59 5.47
N ASN A 41 -16.54 6.82 5.83
CA ASN A 41 -15.86 7.77 4.95
C ASN A 41 -14.32 7.78 5.15
N ILE A 42 -13.79 6.82 5.91
CA ILE A 42 -12.36 6.69 6.20
C ILE A 42 -11.79 5.47 5.46
N LEU A 43 -10.68 5.68 4.76
CA LEU A 43 -9.94 4.62 4.09
C LEU A 43 -8.58 4.43 4.77
N ALA A 44 -8.29 3.22 5.18
CA ALA A 44 -7.00 2.79 5.70
C ALA A 44 -6.26 1.96 4.65
N LEU A 45 -5.01 2.33 4.40
CA LEU A 45 -4.08 1.62 3.54
C LEU A 45 -3.14 0.80 4.42
N LEU A 46 -3.04 -0.51 4.14
CA LEU A 46 -2.42 -1.50 5.00
C LEU A 46 -1.39 -2.32 4.21
N GLU A 47 -0.30 -2.70 4.88
CA GLU A 47 0.74 -3.59 4.34
C GLU A 47 0.25 -5.04 4.20
N ASN A 48 -0.72 -5.47 5.03
CA ASN A 48 -1.30 -6.82 5.02
C ASN A 48 -2.83 -6.75 4.90
N PRO A 49 -3.51 -7.81 4.38
CA PRO A 49 -4.96 -7.86 4.35
C PRO A 49 -5.59 -7.70 5.73
N PHE A 50 -6.69 -6.96 5.82
CA PHE A 50 -7.41 -6.78 7.09
C PHE A 50 -7.76 -8.10 7.79
N ARG A 51 -8.12 -9.11 6.99
CA ARG A 51 -8.55 -10.44 7.47
C ARG A 51 -7.45 -11.18 8.23
N ASP A 52 -6.19 -10.93 7.86
CA ASP A 52 -5.03 -11.65 8.37
C ASP A 52 -4.49 -11.06 9.68
N PHE A 53 -4.96 -9.88 10.08
CA PHE A 53 -4.62 -9.31 11.38
C PHE A 53 -5.27 -10.08 12.53
N ASN A 54 -4.58 -10.11 13.67
CA ASN A 54 -5.16 -10.58 14.93
C ASN A 54 -6.24 -9.60 15.44
N ASP A 55 -7.05 -10.06 16.40
CA ASP A 55 -8.18 -9.28 16.91
C ASP A 55 -7.73 -7.96 17.56
N GLN A 56 -6.59 -7.96 18.27
CA GLN A 56 -6.02 -6.75 18.87
C GLN A 56 -5.74 -5.65 17.84
N TYR A 57 -5.18 -6.01 16.67
CA TYR A 57 -4.91 -5.05 15.59
C TYR A 57 -6.19 -4.61 14.88
N LYS A 58 -7.15 -5.52 14.70
CA LYS A 58 -8.47 -5.20 14.13
C LYS A 58 -9.22 -4.22 15.03
N ASP A 59 -9.22 -4.45 16.33
CA ASP A 59 -9.85 -3.59 17.33
C ASP A 59 -9.15 -2.23 17.42
N LEU A 60 -7.82 -2.19 17.33
CA LEU A 60 -7.06 -0.94 17.26
C LEU A 60 -7.46 -0.12 16.03
N LEU A 61 -7.49 -0.74 14.84
CA LEU A 61 -7.86 -0.06 13.60
C LEU A 61 -9.30 0.47 13.68
N ARG A 62 -10.22 -0.36 14.18
CA ARG A 62 -11.62 0.03 14.38
C ARG A 62 -11.75 1.17 15.38
N ALA A 63 -11.03 1.14 16.49
CA ALA A 63 -11.04 2.21 17.49
C ALA A 63 -10.51 3.53 16.91
N ILE A 64 -9.42 3.50 16.13
CA ILE A 64 -8.88 4.68 15.44
C ILE A 64 -9.94 5.25 14.49
N ILE A 65 -10.55 4.41 13.65
CA ILE A 65 -11.54 4.90 12.68
C ILE A 65 -12.81 5.39 13.39
N SER A 66 -13.31 4.68 14.40
CA SER A 66 -14.47 5.10 15.18
C SER A 66 -14.24 6.40 15.95
N SER A 67 -13.00 6.68 16.38
CA SER A 67 -12.69 7.96 17.04
C SER A 67 -12.91 9.19 16.14
N THR A 68 -12.93 9.02 14.82
CA THR A 68 -13.19 10.11 13.86
C THR A 68 -14.68 10.49 13.76
N ASN A 69 -15.60 9.70 14.31
CA ASN A 69 -17.06 9.80 14.10
C ASN A 69 -17.52 9.72 12.63
N LEU A 70 -16.63 9.29 11.71
CA LEU A 70 -16.89 9.12 10.28
C LEU A 70 -16.99 7.64 9.87
N ASP A 71 -17.15 6.76 10.85
CA ASP A 71 -17.18 5.30 10.67
C ASP A 71 -18.59 4.74 10.41
N LYS A 72 -19.60 5.62 10.35
CA LYS A 72 -20.97 5.27 9.98
C LYS A 72 -21.04 4.95 8.50
N GLY A 73 -21.12 3.66 8.16
CA GLY A 73 -21.31 3.22 6.79
C GLY A 73 -20.87 1.78 6.56
N LYS A 74 -20.61 1.47 5.28
CA LYS A 74 -20.15 0.14 4.85
C LYS A 74 -18.72 -0.10 5.31
N GLU A 75 -18.43 -1.35 5.66
CA GLU A 75 -17.08 -1.86 5.89
C GLU A 75 -16.65 -2.64 4.64
N ILE A 76 -15.57 -2.20 3.99
CA ILE A 76 -15.09 -2.76 2.72
C ILE A 76 -13.63 -3.15 2.87
N ASN A 77 -13.29 -4.34 2.36
CA ASN A 77 -11.95 -4.88 2.37
C ASN A 77 -11.55 -5.28 0.95
N LYS A 78 -10.59 -4.58 0.35
CA LYS A 78 -10.12 -4.82 -1.02
C LYS A 78 -8.61 -4.99 -1.02
N THR A 79 -8.10 -5.83 -1.91
CA THR A 79 -6.66 -5.91 -2.19
C THR A 79 -6.47 -5.48 -3.62
N ILE A 80 -5.58 -4.51 -3.83
CA ILE A 80 -5.28 -3.99 -5.16
C ILE A 80 -3.83 -4.30 -5.51
N THR A 81 -3.62 -4.53 -6.80
CA THR A 81 -2.30 -4.66 -7.41
C THR A 81 -2.12 -3.52 -8.38
N TYR A 82 -1.01 -2.80 -8.28
CA TYR A 82 -0.78 -1.60 -9.07
C TYR A 82 0.68 -1.53 -9.53
N CYS A 83 0.89 -0.97 -10.70
CA CYS A 83 2.18 -0.79 -11.33
C CYS A 83 2.63 0.69 -11.28
N SER A 84 1.70 1.63 -11.09
CA SER A 84 1.99 3.06 -11.01
C SER A 84 1.18 3.77 -9.92
N ASN A 85 1.65 4.94 -9.47
CA ASN A 85 0.91 5.75 -8.49
C ASN A 85 -0.42 6.28 -9.06
N ASN A 86 -0.49 6.53 -10.37
CA ASN A 86 -1.72 7.01 -11.02
C ASN A 86 -2.81 5.95 -10.96
N GLU A 87 -2.46 4.69 -11.27
CA GLU A 87 -3.38 3.54 -11.17
C GLU A 87 -3.89 3.37 -9.73
N LEU A 88 -3.02 3.54 -8.73
CA LEU A 88 -3.46 3.52 -7.32
C LEU A 88 -4.45 4.65 -7.00
N VAL A 89 -4.19 5.87 -7.50
CA VAL A 89 -5.06 7.02 -7.28
C VAL A 89 -6.42 6.80 -7.96
N GLU A 90 -6.46 6.23 -9.16
CA GLU A 90 -7.69 5.85 -9.84
C GLU A 90 -8.48 4.81 -9.03
N GLU A 91 -7.82 3.77 -8.54
CA GLU A 91 -8.43 2.77 -7.65
C GLU A 91 -8.97 3.37 -6.34
N ILE A 92 -8.32 4.42 -5.81
CA ILE A 92 -8.80 5.13 -4.62
C ILE A 92 -9.98 6.05 -4.95
N LYS A 93 -10.04 6.64 -6.14
CA LYS A 93 -11.16 7.50 -6.57
C LYS A 93 -12.46 6.73 -6.75
N ASP A 94 -12.38 5.43 -7.02
CA ASP A 94 -13.54 4.52 -7.05
C ASP A 94 -14.27 4.44 -5.70
N PHE A 95 -13.63 4.84 -4.60
CA PHE A 95 -14.26 4.91 -3.28
C PHE A 95 -15.06 6.22 -3.13
N GLU A 96 -16.37 6.09 -3.05
CA GLU A 96 -17.24 7.25 -2.90
C GLU A 96 -17.05 7.98 -1.56
N LYS A 97 -16.97 9.32 -1.63
CA LYS A 97 -17.08 10.27 -0.50
C LYS A 97 -16.02 10.08 0.60
N LEU A 98 -14.80 9.71 0.24
CA LEU A 98 -13.69 9.67 1.21
C LEU A 98 -13.45 11.05 1.83
N LYS A 99 -13.34 11.09 3.16
CA LYS A 99 -13.02 12.30 3.94
C LYS A 99 -11.60 12.30 4.48
N LEU A 100 -11.00 11.13 4.65
CA LEU A 100 -9.64 10.98 5.14
C LEU A 100 -9.08 9.62 4.72
N ILE A 101 -7.81 9.63 4.31
CA ILE A 101 -7.04 8.43 3.99
C ILE A 101 -5.87 8.33 4.97
N ILE A 102 -5.69 7.16 5.57
CA ILE A 102 -4.61 6.90 6.52
C ILE A 102 -3.77 5.74 6.00
N PHE A 103 -2.48 5.96 5.79
CA PHE A 103 -1.54 4.92 5.42
C PHE A 103 -0.79 4.42 6.66
N PHE A 104 -0.88 3.14 6.98
CA PHE A 104 -0.18 2.53 8.12
C PHE A 104 1.05 1.76 7.63
N GLY A 105 2.25 2.32 7.84
CA GLY A 105 3.50 1.65 7.47
C GLY A 105 4.57 2.61 6.99
N LYS A 106 5.57 2.07 6.28
CA LYS A 106 6.60 2.90 5.63
C LYS A 106 6.26 3.12 4.16
N ASN A 107 5.93 4.36 3.79
CA ASN A 107 5.71 4.71 2.40
C ASN A 107 6.26 6.09 2.04
N SER A 108 7.08 6.11 0.99
CA SER A 108 7.73 7.30 0.45
C SER A 108 6.84 8.08 -0.52
N PHE A 109 5.70 7.54 -0.95
CA PHE A 109 4.89 8.18 -1.97
C PHE A 109 4.05 9.34 -1.41
N GLU A 110 3.97 10.40 -2.19
CA GLU A 110 2.99 11.46 -2.05
C GLU A 110 1.92 11.23 -3.11
N TYR A 111 0.67 11.21 -2.69
CA TYR A 111 -0.47 10.97 -3.55
C TYR A 111 -1.22 12.29 -3.70
N ASN A 112 -1.49 12.69 -4.94
CA ASN A 112 -2.34 13.84 -5.21
C ASN A 112 -3.81 13.38 -5.09
N LEU A 113 -4.36 13.48 -3.87
CA LEU A 113 -5.70 13.01 -3.51
C LEU A 113 -6.58 14.20 -3.13
N ASP A 114 -7.87 14.10 -3.45
CA ASP A 114 -8.86 15.17 -3.20
C ASP A 114 -9.24 15.30 -1.71
N CYS A 115 -8.69 14.44 -0.84
CA CYS A 115 -8.95 14.45 0.59
C CYS A 115 -7.64 14.33 1.39
N PRO A 116 -7.65 14.73 2.68
CA PRO A 116 -6.50 14.62 3.55
C PRO A 116 -5.88 13.22 3.57
N PHE A 117 -4.55 13.19 3.53
CA PHE A 117 -3.76 11.96 3.55
C PHE A 117 -2.78 11.99 4.73
N ILE A 118 -2.90 11.03 5.63
CA ILE A 118 -2.04 10.90 6.82
C ILE A 118 -1.12 9.69 6.66
N LYS A 119 0.18 9.90 6.88
CA LYS A 119 1.17 8.82 7.01
C LYS A 119 1.29 8.46 8.49
N ALA A 120 0.76 7.30 8.86
CA ALA A 120 0.82 6.76 10.20
C ALA A 120 1.93 5.69 10.31
N PRO A 121 2.52 5.51 11.51
CA PRO A 121 3.35 4.34 11.79
C PRO A 121 2.57 3.04 11.58
N SER A 122 3.27 1.91 11.43
CA SER A 122 2.63 0.61 11.32
C SER A 122 1.75 0.31 12.54
N LEU A 123 0.73 -0.53 12.36
CA LEU A 123 -0.17 -0.92 13.46
C LEU A 123 0.58 -1.59 14.63
N ASN A 124 1.67 -2.33 14.34
CA ASN A 124 2.55 -2.91 15.37
C ASN A 124 3.22 -1.82 16.22
N ASN A 125 3.79 -0.80 15.58
CA ASN A 125 4.43 0.30 16.30
C ASN A 125 3.40 1.09 17.11
N LEU A 126 2.23 1.34 16.52
CA LEU A 126 1.14 2.01 17.22
C LEU A 126 0.66 1.21 18.42
N ALA A 127 0.54 -0.13 18.33
CA ALA A 127 0.07 -0.95 19.44
C ALA A 127 0.97 -0.80 20.69
N ASN A 128 2.28 -0.70 20.48
CA ASN A 128 3.30 -0.71 21.52
C ASN A 128 3.67 0.67 22.08
N ASP A 129 3.41 1.76 21.35
CA ASP A 129 3.79 3.12 21.78
C ASP A 129 2.57 4.06 21.92
N LYS A 130 2.33 4.53 23.15
CA LYS A 130 1.24 5.45 23.49
C LYS A 130 1.44 6.85 22.88
N ASN A 131 2.69 7.31 22.73
CA ASN A 131 2.98 8.62 22.15
C ASN A 131 2.67 8.63 20.65
N LEU A 132 2.95 7.54 19.93
CA LEU A 132 2.60 7.41 18.52
C LEU A 132 1.07 7.48 18.30
N LYS A 133 0.28 6.85 19.18
CA LYS A 133 -1.19 6.96 19.14
C LYS A 133 -1.66 8.40 19.35
N LYS A 134 -1.06 9.10 20.32
CA LYS A 134 -1.40 10.51 20.62
C LYS A 134 -1.08 11.42 19.44
N ASN A 135 0.07 11.24 18.82
CA ASN A 135 0.49 12.03 17.66
C ASN A 135 -0.45 11.78 16.47
N LEU A 136 -0.77 10.50 16.18
CA LEU A 136 -1.74 10.16 15.13
C LEU A 136 -3.10 10.80 15.39
N TRP A 137 -3.58 10.80 16.63
CA TRP A 137 -4.85 11.44 16.98
C TRP A 137 -4.84 12.95 16.75
N LEU A 138 -3.74 13.62 17.09
CA LEU A 138 -3.56 15.05 16.82
C LEU A 138 -3.59 15.34 15.32
N ASP A 139 -2.92 14.52 14.51
CA ASP A 139 -2.92 14.67 13.04
C ASP A 139 -4.33 14.49 12.46
N ILE A 140 -5.06 13.47 12.92
CA ILE A 140 -6.45 13.22 12.53
C ILE A 140 -7.33 14.42 12.90
N LYS A 141 -7.20 14.92 14.14
CA LYS A 141 -7.98 16.06 14.64
C LYS A 141 -7.76 17.31 13.79
N GLN A 142 -6.50 17.62 13.48
CA GLN A 142 -6.13 18.77 12.66
C GLN A 142 -6.67 18.66 11.23
N ASN A 143 -6.53 17.50 10.60
CA ASN A 143 -6.96 17.30 9.21
C ASN A 143 -8.50 17.29 9.06
N LEU A 144 -9.22 16.75 10.03
CA LEU A 144 -10.68 16.68 10.01
C LEU A 144 -11.36 17.90 10.64
N LYS A 145 -10.60 18.85 11.20
CA LYS A 145 -11.11 20.02 11.95
C LYS A 145 -12.15 19.61 13.00
N ILE A 146 -11.85 18.54 13.73
CA ILE A 146 -12.69 18.07 14.83
C ILE A 146 -12.36 18.93 16.05
N ASP A 147 -13.36 19.55 16.67
CA ASP A 147 -13.21 20.36 17.89
C ASP A 147 -13.08 19.51 19.16
#